data_AF-A0A4Y3KFB9-F1
#
_entry.id   AF-A0A4Y3KFB9-F1
#
_cell.length_a   1.000
_cell.length_b   1.000
_cell.length_c   1.000
_cell.angle_alpha   90.00
_cell.angle_beta   90.00
_cell.angle_gamma   90.00
#
_symmetry.space_group_name_H-M   'P 1'
#
loop_
_entity.id
_entity.type
_entity.pdbx_description
1 polymer ?
#
loop_
_entity_poly.entity_id
_entity_poly.type
_entity_poly.pdbx_seq_one_letter_code
_entity_poly.pdbx_strand_id
1 'polypeptide(L)'
;MRRMVTVDDRVEILAGLRAGESLRSIARRIGRDVSVVSREVARNSLKTRGYQLVHADNTAAGRRRRPQVGKIAADEVLSARVLADLKHSRTPRQIAGRLRREADDDTVSLMNGSVPAHGKVVSHEAIYRYIYALPKGELARHGIMLRTKRTRRRPRRDLGERGAPIVGMTSIEAPPRQRRPTK
;
A
#
# COMPACT_ATOMS: atom_id res chain seq x y z
N MET A 1 -4.31 -21.34 -19.51
CA MET A 1 -4.22 -19.95 -19.02
C MET A 1 -4.88 -19.03 -20.05
N ARG A 2 -5.92 -18.26 -19.69
CA ARG A 2 -6.68 -17.47 -20.67
C ARG A 2 -5.93 -16.18 -21.01
N ARG A 3 -5.41 -16.08 -22.24
CA ARG A 3 -4.65 -14.92 -22.71
C ARG A 3 -5.57 -13.69 -22.81
N MET A 4 -5.17 -12.55 -22.27
CA MET A 4 -5.96 -11.31 -22.32
C MET A 4 -6.13 -10.79 -23.76
N VAL A 5 -7.25 -10.14 -24.05
CA VAL A 5 -7.48 -9.40 -25.31
C VAL A 5 -6.66 -8.11 -25.26
N THR A 6 -5.72 -7.98 -26.21
CA THR A 6 -4.78 -6.88 -26.38
C THR A 6 -5.41 -5.73 -27.18
N VAL A 7 -4.70 -4.61 -27.33
CA VAL A 7 -5.14 -3.51 -28.20
C VAL A 7 -5.19 -3.98 -29.66
N ASP A 8 -4.17 -4.70 -30.13
CA ASP A 8 -4.11 -5.22 -31.50
C ASP A 8 -5.28 -6.16 -31.80
N ASP A 9 -5.60 -7.07 -30.85
CA ASP A 9 -6.80 -7.91 -30.96
C ASP A 9 -8.07 -7.06 -31.15
N ARG A 10 -8.19 -5.93 -30.44
CA ARG A 10 -9.36 -5.03 -30.55
C ARG A 10 -9.39 -4.26 -31.86
N VAL A 11 -8.23 -3.84 -32.37
CA VAL A 11 -8.09 -3.17 -33.68
C VAL A 11 -8.60 -4.10 -34.78
N GLU A 12 -8.17 -5.37 -34.74
CA GLU A 12 -8.57 -6.37 -35.72
C GLU A 12 -10.06 -6.72 -35.62
N ILE A 13 -10.60 -6.79 -34.41
CA ILE A 13 -12.05 -6.96 -34.19
C ILE A 13 -12.83 -5.79 -34.79
N LEU A 14 -12.39 -4.55 -34.55
CA LEU A 14 -13.07 -3.37 -35.10
C LEU A 14 -13.00 -3.34 -36.64
N ALA A 15 -11.83 -3.64 -37.22
CA ALA A 15 -11.64 -3.68 -38.66
C ALA A 15 -12.51 -4.75 -39.32
N GLY A 16 -12.50 -5.98 -38.78
CA GLY A 16 -13.30 -7.07 -39.32
C GLY A 16 -14.81 -6.83 -39.19
N LEU A 17 -15.28 -6.24 -38.08
CA LEU A 17 -16.69 -5.86 -37.94
C LEU A 17 -17.11 -4.80 -38.97
N ARG A 18 -16.25 -3.81 -39.26
CA ARG A 18 -16.51 -2.79 -40.29
C ARG A 18 -16.51 -3.37 -41.70
N ALA A 19 -15.70 -4.40 -41.94
CA ALA A 19 -15.67 -5.14 -43.21
C ALA A 19 -16.82 -6.16 -43.36
N GLY A 20 -17.72 -6.27 -42.37
CA GLY A 20 -18.84 -7.23 -42.41
C GLY A 20 -18.41 -8.68 -42.20
N GLU A 21 -17.21 -8.93 -41.67
CA GLU A 21 -16.72 -10.28 -41.41
C GLU A 21 -17.50 -10.98 -40.29
N SER A 22 -17.62 -12.31 -40.39
CA SER A 22 -18.15 -13.11 -39.29
C SER A 22 -17.17 -13.14 -38.10
N LEU A 23 -17.72 -13.25 -36.88
CA LEU A 23 -16.90 -13.40 -35.66
C LEU A 23 -15.94 -14.61 -35.73
N ARG A 24 -16.31 -15.67 -36.48
CA ARG A 24 -15.46 -16.84 -36.71
C ARG A 24 -14.27 -16.54 -37.62
N SER A 25 -14.43 -15.65 -38.60
CA SER A 25 -13.33 -15.17 -39.45
C SER A 25 -12.33 -14.37 -38.63
N ILE A 26 -12.85 -13.35 -37.93
CA ILE A 26 -12.07 -12.46 -37.07
C ILE A 26 -11.27 -13.28 -36.05
N ALA A 27 -11.94 -14.18 -35.32
CA ALA A 27 -11.32 -15.00 -34.29
C ALA A 27 -10.17 -15.88 -34.83
N ARG A 28 -10.34 -16.50 -36.01
CA ARG A 28 -9.27 -17.26 -36.67
C ARG A 28 -8.09 -16.36 -37.04
N ARG A 29 -8.35 -15.18 -37.61
CA ARG A 29 -7.32 -14.21 -38.01
C ARG A 29 -6.46 -13.72 -36.85
N ILE A 30 -7.07 -13.48 -35.68
CA ILE A 30 -6.33 -13.06 -34.47
C ILE A 30 -5.85 -14.24 -33.59
N GLY A 31 -6.08 -15.50 -34.01
CA GLY A 31 -5.69 -16.68 -33.25
C GLY A 31 -6.39 -16.81 -31.88
N ARG A 32 -7.69 -16.50 -31.81
CA ARG A 32 -8.52 -16.55 -30.59
C ARG A 32 -9.74 -17.44 -30.77
N ASP A 33 -10.29 -17.88 -29.63
CA ASP A 33 -11.60 -18.52 -29.63
C ASP A 33 -12.71 -17.53 -30.00
N VAL A 34 -13.66 -17.99 -30.80
CA VAL A 34 -14.85 -17.22 -31.20
C VAL A 34 -15.63 -16.70 -29.98
N SER A 35 -15.65 -17.49 -28.89
CA SER A 35 -16.29 -17.08 -27.63
C SER A 35 -15.62 -15.86 -26.99
N VAL A 36 -14.30 -15.69 -27.15
CA VAL A 36 -13.55 -14.53 -26.66
C VAL A 36 -13.95 -13.28 -27.42
N VAL A 37 -13.95 -13.36 -28.75
CA VAL A 37 -14.37 -12.26 -29.63
C VAL A 37 -15.83 -11.90 -29.37
N SER A 38 -16.73 -12.88 -29.35
CA SER A 38 -18.16 -12.65 -29.06
C SER A 38 -18.38 -11.95 -27.72
N ARG A 39 -17.75 -12.42 -26.63
CA ARG A 39 -17.86 -11.77 -25.31
C ARG A 39 -17.24 -10.37 -25.28
N GLU A 40 -16.19 -10.11 -26.05
CA GLU A 40 -15.57 -8.79 -26.16
C GLU A 40 -16.48 -7.82 -26.91
N VAL A 41 -17.04 -8.24 -28.05
CA VAL A 41 -17.96 -7.44 -28.86
C VAL A 41 -19.23 -7.15 -28.07
N ALA A 42 -19.87 -8.17 -27.50
CA ALA A 42 -21.11 -8.01 -26.72
C ALA A 42 -20.95 -7.04 -25.54
N ARG A 43 -19.81 -7.09 -24.83
CA ARG A 43 -19.57 -6.24 -23.65
C ARG A 43 -19.31 -4.78 -24.01
N ASN A 44 -18.71 -4.51 -25.18
CA ASN A 44 -18.22 -3.18 -25.53
C ASN A 44 -18.91 -2.59 -26.77
N SER A 45 -20.06 -3.12 -27.16
CA SER A 45 -20.87 -2.55 -28.26
C SER A 45 -22.01 -1.71 -27.72
N LEU A 46 -22.26 -0.57 -28.35
CA LEU A 46 -23.41 0.29 -28.10
C LEU A 46 -24.47 0.05 -29.17
N LYS A 47 -25.76 0.11 -28.78
CA LYS A 47 -26.89 -0.14 -29.69
C LYS A 47 -26.86 0.71 -30.96
N THR A 48 -26.40 1.97 -30.85
CA THR A 48 -26.38 2.93 -31.96
C THR A 48 -25.02 3.13 -32.62
N ARG A 49 -23.92 2.72 -31.97
CA ARG A 49 -22.54 3.01 -32.44
C ARG A 49 -21.70 1.76 -32.71
N GLY A 50 -22.24 0.57 -32.45
CA GLY A 50 -21.51 -0.68 -32.60
C GLY A 50 -20.34 -0.81 -31.63
N TYR A 51 -19.36 -1.65 -31.97
CA TYR A 51 -18.21 -1.97 -31.13
C TYR A 51 -17.31 -0.75 -30.88
N GLN A 52 -17.04 -0.44 -29.60
CA GLN A 52 -16.25 0.72 -29.18
C GLN A 52 -14.87 0.30 -28.66
N LEU A 53 -13.87 0.28 -29.54
CA LEU A 53 -12.49 -0.11 -29.22
C LEU A 53 -11.88 0.70 -28.07
N VAL A 54 -11.90 2.04 -28.17
CA VAL A 54 -11.26 2.93 -27.19
C VAL A 54 -11.91 2.78 -25.82
N HIS A 55 -13.24 2.65 -25.79
CA HIS A 55 -13.97 2.39 -24.56
C HIS A 55 -13.62 1.03 -23.95
N ALA A 56 -13.52 -0.03 -24.78
CA ALA A 56 -13.13 -1.36 -24.35
C ALA A 56 -11.75 -1.36 -23.70
N ASP A 57 -10.79 -0.67 -24.31
CA ASP A 57 -9.41 -0.63 -23.81
C ASP A 57 -9.28 0.21 -22.53
N ASN A 58 -9.88 1.41 -22.49
CA ASN A 58 -9.91 2.25 -21.29
C ASN A 58 -10.59 1.54 -20.11
N THR A 59 -11.70 0.86 -20.37
CA THR A 59 -12.42 0.08 -19.35
C THR A 59 -11.59 -1.10 -18.87
N ALA A 60 -10.91 -1.81 -19.78
CA ALA A 60 -10.00 -2.89 -19.40
C ALA A 60 -8.82 -2.37 -18.57
N ALA A 61 -8.22 -1.24 -18.94
CA ALA A 61 -7.17 -0.57 -18.18
C ALA A 61 -7.64 -0.14 -16.79
N GLY A 62 -8.84 0.45 -16.68
CA GLY A 62 -9.45 0.81 -15.41
C GLY A 62 -9.67 -0.40 -14.49
N ARG A 63 -10.23 -1.50 -15.03
CA ARG A 63 -10.41 -2.75 -14.27
C ARG A 63 -9.08 -3.37 -13.83
N ARG A 64 -8.04 -3.26 -14.66
CA ARG A 64 -6.68 -3.74 -14.32
C ARG A 64 -6.05 -2.96 -13.17
N ARG A 65 -6.28 -1.64 -13.09
CA ARG A 65 -5.70 -0.80 -12.04
C ARG A 65 -6.10 -1.23 -10.63
N ARG A 66 -7.31 -1.80 -10.46
CA ARG A 66 -7.87 -2.34 -9.21
C ARG A 66 -7.34 -1.65 -7.94
N PRO A 67 -7.51 -0.32 -7.79
CA PRO A 67 -7.02 0.38 -6.62
C PRO A 67 -7.76 -0.15 -5.39
N GLN A 68 -7.04 -0.82 -4.49
CA GLN A 68 -7.58 -1.22 -3.20
C GLN A 68 -7.38 -0.04 -2.25
N VAL A 69 -8.41 0.78 -2.10
CA VAL A 69 -8.42 1.82 -1.06
C VAL A 69 -8.28 1.11 0.28
N GLY A 70 -7.18 1.38 0.98
CA GLY A 70 -6.91 0.75 2.27
C GLY A 70 -7.95 1.18 3.30
N LYS A 71 -8.28 0.29 4.24
CA LYS A 71 -9.29 0.52 5.30
C LYS A 71 -9.16 1.88 6.00
N ILE A 72 -7.93 2.32 6.27
CA ILE A 72 -7.64 3.59 6.96
C ILE A 72 -7.90 4.80 6.04
N ALA A 73 -7.59 4.69 4.75
CA ALA A 73 -7.83 5.79 3.80
C ALA A 73 -9.31 5.95 3.45
N ALA A 74 -10.09 4.87 3.51
CA ALA A 74 -11.53 4.90 3.28
C ALA A 74 -12.35 5.39 4.49
N ASP A 75 -11.72 5.55 5.66
CA ASP A 75 -12.41 5.80 6.92
C ASP A 75 -11.78 6.99 7.65
N GLU A 76 -12.47 8.12 7.63
CA GLU A 76 -11.98 9.38 8.19
C GLU A 76 -11.67 9.29 9.70
N VAL A 77 -12.46 8.53 10.45
CA VAL A 77 -12.26 8.33 11.90
C VAL A 77 -10.95 7.56 12.14
N LEU A 78 -10.73 6.47 11.40
CA LEU A 78 -9.49 5.71 11.51
C LEU A 78 -8.28 6.50 11.02
N SER A 79 -8.43 7.27 9.94
CA SER A 79 -7.38 8.15 9.42
C SER A 79 -6.97 9.19 10.46
N ALA A 80 -7.94 9.92 11.03
CA ALA A 80 -7.70 10.92 12.07
C ALA A 80 -7.05 10.31 13.31
N ARG A 81 -7.53 9.14 13.76
CA ARG A 81 -6.94 8.42 14.90
C ARG A 81 -5.49 8.02 14.65
N VAL A 82 -5.21 7.40 13.49
CA VAL A 82 -3.87 6.93 13.15
C VAL A 82 -2.91 8.10 13.04
N LEU A 83 -3.29 9.21 12.39
CA LEU A 83 -2.47 10.40 12.28
C LEU A 83 -2.18 11.06 13.63
N ALA A 84 -3.20 11.20 14.49
CA ALA A 84 -3.04 11.73 15.85
C ALA A 84 -2.06 10.88 16.67
N ASP A 85 -2.18 9.55 16.62
CA ASP A 85 -1.30 8.65 17.34
C ASP A 85 0.14 8.65 16.81
N LEU A 86 0.31 8.72 15.48
CA LEU A 86 1.62 8.82 14.85
C LEU A 86 2.31 10.15 15.20
N LYS A 87 1.57 11.25 15.30
CA LYS A 87 2.09 12.56 15.77
C LYS A 87 2.67 12.47 17.18
N HIS A 88 2.07 11.65 18.04
CA HIS A 88 2.57 11.34 19.38
C HIS A 88 3.67 10.25 19.40
N SER A 89 4.27 9.93 18.25
CA SER A 89 5.34 8.95 18.10
C SER A 89 4.96 7.53 18.53
N ARG A 90 3.66 7.18 18.51
CA ARG A 90 3.20 5.81 18.77
C ARG A 90 3.54 4.91 17.60
N THR A 91 3.95 3.69 17.89
CA THR A 91 4.27 2.70 16.86
C THR A 91 3.00 2.08 16.27
N PRO A 92 2.98 1.65 15.00
CA PRO A 92 1.82 0.98 14.39
C PRO A 92 1.27 -0.20 15.20
N ARG A 93 2.15 -0.95 15.89
CA ARG A 93 1.73 -2.02 16.81
C ARG A 93 1.01 -1.50 18.05
N GLN A 94 1.49 -0.42 18.66
CA GLN A 94 0.82 0.21 19.80
C GLN A 94 -0.55 0.76 19.41
N ILE A 95 -0.67 1.39 18.23
CA ILE A 95 -1.93 1.94 17.73
C ILE A 95 -2.95 0.83 17.53
N ALA A 96 -2.59 -0.22 16.78
CA ALA A 96 -3.47 -1.36 16.53
C ALA A 96 -3.88 -2.08 17.83
N GLY A 97 -2.93 -2.30 18.74
CA GLY A 97 -3.21 -2.93 20.03
C GLY A 97 -4.13 -2.09 20.91
N ARG A 98 -3.97 -0.76 20.90
CA ARG A 98 -4.84 0.14 21.66
C ARG A 98 -6.24 0.20 21.08
N LEU A 99 -6.38 0.36 19.77
CA LEU A 99 -7.67 0.38 19.08
C LEU A 99 -8.49 -0.87 19.40
N ARG A 100 -7.83 -2.03 19.48
CA ARG A 100 -8.49 -3.28 19.88
C ARG A 100 -8.99 -3.22 21.32
N ARG A 101 -8.13 -2.83 22.27
CA ARG A 101 -8.54 -2.70 23.68
C ARG A 101 -9.70 -1.72 23.88
N GLU A 102 -9.66 -0.57 23.21
CA GLU A 102 -10.73 0.44 23.27
C GLU A 102 -12.03 -0.02 22.59
N ALA A 103 -11.97 -1.03 21.72
CA ALA A 103 -13.16 -1.61 21.08
C ALA A 103 -13.72 -2.82 21.86
N ASP A 104 -12.87 -3.53 22.59
CA ASP A 104 -13.25 -4.68 23.41
C ASP A 104 -13.79 -4.24 24.79
N ASP A 105 -13.40 -3.05 25.27
CA ASP A 105 -13.76 -2.52 26.60
C ASP A 105 -13.99 -1.00 26.55
N ASP A 106 -15.26 -0.59 26.66
CA ASP A 106 -15.70 0.81 26.64
C ASP A 106 -15.25 1.62 27.87
N THR A 107 -14.77 0.96 28.94
CA THR A 107 -14.25 1.64 30.13
C THR A 107 -12.81 2.14 29.94
N VAL A 108 -12.12 1.67 28.91
CA VAL A 108 -10.74 2.06 28.62
C VAL A 108 -10.69 3.51 28.13
N SER A 109 -10.14 4.40 28.95
CA SER A 109 -9.95 5.81 28.56
C SER A 109 -9.04 5.97 27.35
N LEU A 110 -9.14 7.07 26.62
CA LEU A 110 -8.26 7.35 25.48
C LEU A 110 -6.82 7.61 25.92
N MET A 111 -5.86 7.29 25.05
CA MET A 111 -4.48 7.73 25.25
C MET A 111 -4.34 9.25 25.05
N ASN A 112 -3.34 9.87 25.70
CA ASN A 112 -3.11 11.31 25.60
C ASN A 112 -3.01 11.80 24.13
N GLY A 113 -3.84 12.75 23.74
CA GLY A 113 -3.85 13.31 22.39
C GLY A 113 -4.33 12.35 21.30
N SER A 114 -4.92 11.22 21.68
CA SER A 114 -5.68 10.35 20.77
C SER A 114 -7.12 10.83 20.64
N VAL A 115 -7.71 10.67 19.45
CA VAL A 115 -9.14 10.92 19.19
C VAL A 115 -9.96 9.62 19.31
N PRO A 116 -11.26 9.64 19.61
CA PRO A 116 -12.06 8.42 19.69
C PRO A 116 -12.11 7.69 18.34
N ALA A 117 -12.07 6.36 18.38
CA ALA A 117 -12.17 5.51 17.18
C ALA A 117 -13.54 4.85 17.02
N HIS A 118 -14.48 5.08 17.95
CA HIS A 118 -15.85 4.54 17.92
C HIS A 118 -15.91 3.02 17.69
N GLY A 119 -15.14 2.25 18.46
CA GLY A 119 -15.07 0.78 18.35
C GLY A 119 -14.37 0.25 17.09
N LYS A 120 -13.79 1.11 16.25
CA LYS A 120 -13.12 0.67 15.02
C LYS A 120 -11.73 0.12 15.29
N VAL A 121 -11.44 -1.05 14.73
CA VAL A 121 -10.14 -1.72 14.84
C VAL A 121 -9.41 -1.84 13.50
N VAL A 122 -8.08 -1.84 13.53
CA VAL A 122 -7.23 -2.06 12.34
C VAL A 122 -5.95 -2.82 12.69
N SER A 123 -5.42 -3.60 11.76
CA SER A 123 -4.14 -4.30 11.97
C SER A 123 -2.95 -3.34 11.81
N HIS A 124 -1.84 -3.64 12.49
CA HIS A 124 -0.62 -2.85 12.36
C HIS A 124 -0.03 -2.92 10.94
N GLU A 125 -0.26 -4.00 10.21
CA GLU A 125 0.11 -4.12 8.79
C GLU A 125 -0.69 -3.18 7.89
N ALA A 126 -2.00 -3.00 8.15
CA ALA A 126 -2.79 -2.00 7.43
C ALA A 126 -2.31 -0.57 7.72
N ILE A 127 -1.87 -0.28 8.95
CA ILE A 127 -1.23 0.99 9.28
C ILE A 127 0.10 1.16 8.52
N TYR A 128 0.93 0.11 8.43
CA TYR A 128 2.15 0.17 7.62
C TYR A 128 1.85 0.44 6.14
N ARG A 129 0.90 -0.29 5.55
CA ARG A 129 0.47 -0.07 4.15
C ARG A 129 -0.02 1.36 3.93
N TYR A 130 -0.82 1.90 4.85
CA TYR A 130 -1.28 3.27 4.81
C TYR A 130 -0.10 4.26 4.83
N ILE A 131 0.83 4.13 5.78
CA ILE A 131 2.01 4.98 5.88
C ILE A 131 2.87 4.95 4.60
N TYR A 132 3.06 3.76 4.00
CA TYR A 132 3.87 3.62 2.79
C TYR A 132 3.15 4.07 1.51
N ALA A 133 1.83 4.09 1.51
CA ALA A 133 1.03 4.58 0.39
C ALA A 133 0.94 6.12 0.36
N LEU A 134 1.25 6.80 1.47
CA LEU A 134 1.24 8.26 1.52
C LEU A 134 2.31 8.86 0.59
N PRO A 135 2.00 9.96 -0.13
CA PRO A 135 2.99 10.74 -0.86
C PRO A 135 4.17 11.15 0.03
N LYS A 136 5.36 11.27 -0.58
CA LYS A 136 6.55 11.72 0.12
C LYS A 136 6.30 13.10 0.74
N GLY A 137 6.59 13.25 2.03
CA GLY A 137 6.41 14.51 2.77
C GLY A 137 5.09 14.63 3.53
N GLU A 138 4.08 13.79 3.27
CA GLU A 138 2.80 13.86 4.00
C GLU A 138 2.95 13.63 5.50
N LEU A 139 3.80 12.67 5.90
CA LEU A 139 4.09 12.46 7.32
C LEU A 139 4.68 13.72 7.96
N ALA A 140 5.56 14.44 7.26
CA ALA A 140 6.14 15.68 7.75
C ALA A 140 5.08 16.80 7.83
N ARG A 141 4.17 16.90 6.83
CA ARG A 141 3.03 17.82 6.84
C ARG A 141 2.12 17.60 8.05
N HIS A 142 1.90 16.34 8.43
CA HIS A 142 1.15 15.98 9.63
C HIS A 142 1.95 16.11 10.94
N GLY A 143 3.19 16.62 10.90
CA GLY A 143 4.04 16.78 12.08
C GLY A 143 4.50 15.46 12.68
N ILE A 144 4.47 14.37 11.91
CA ILE A 144 4.86 13.03 12.36
C ILE A 144 6.38 12.92 12.30
N MET A 145 6.98 12.72 13.46
CA MET A 145 8.43 12.55 13.62
C MET A 145 8.79 11.11 14.02
N LEU A 146 10.04 10.72 13.78
CA LEU A 146 10.57 9.50 14.38
C LEU A 146 10.55 9.62 15.91
N ARG A 147 10.55 8.49 16.61
CA ARG A 147 10.64 8.45 18.09
C ARG A 147 11.84 9.22 18.65
N THR A 148 12.91 9.34 17.88
CA THR A 148 14.10 10.14 18.20
C THR A 148 13.92 11.64 17.96
N LYS A 149 12.69 12.10 17.68
CA LYS A 149 12.31 13.48 17.31
C LYS A 149 12.99 14.02 16.06
N ARG A 150 13.56 13.14 15.25
CA ARG A 150 14.12 13.47 13.94
C ARG A 150 13.06 13.33 12.85
N THR A 151 13.15 14.20 11.86
CA THR A 151 12.37 14.11 10.61
C THR A 151 13.00 13.15 9.59
N ARG A 152 14.31 12.88 9.73
CA ARG A 152 15.07 11.96 8.85
C ARG A 152 15.65 10.79 9.65
N ARG A 153 15.65 9.61 9.03
CA ARG A 153 16.36 8.43 9.58
C ARG A 153 17.86 8.68 9.49
N ARG A 154 18.62 8.20 10.48
CA ARG A 154 20.07 8.16 10.35
C ARG A 154 20.42 7.15 9.25
N PRO A 155 21.34 7.49 8.34
CA PRO A 155 21.86 6.50 7.39
C PRO A 155 22.47 5.34 8.17
N ARG A 156 22.35 4.12 7.64
CA ARG A 156 23.13 2.99 8.15
C ARG A 156 24.58 3.23 7.69
N ARG A 157 25.54 2.90 8.56
CA ARG A 157 26.95 2.86 8.18
C ARG A 157 27.16 1.73 7.18
N ASP A 158 28.07 1.94 6.24
CA ASP A 158 28.43 0.92 5.27
C ASP A 158 29.15 -0.25 5.92
N LEU A 159 29.04 -1.43 5.32
CA LEU A 159 29.73 -2.64 5.77
C LEU A 159 31.25 -2.38 5.76
N GLY A 160 31.86 -2.31 6.94
CA GLY A 160 33.29 -2.04 7.11
C GLY A 160 33.61 -0.73 7.82
N GLU A 161 32.65 0.20 7.91
CA GLU A 161 32.84 1.44 8.67
C GLU A 161 32.80 1.16 10.19
N ARG A 162 33.98 1.08 10.81
CA ARG A 162 34.06 1.07 12.28
C ARG A 162 33.70 2.46 12.80
N GLY A 163 32.87 2.50 13.83
CA GLY A 163 32.62 3.74 14.57
C GLY A 163 33.89 4.23 15.27
N ALA A 164 33.84 5.46 15.77
CA ALA A 164 34.83 5.93 16.74
C ALA A 164 34.99 4.87 17.86
N PRO A 165 36.23 4.52 18.23
CA PRO A 165 36.47 3.54 19.29
C PRO A 165 35.76 3.98 20.58
N ILE A 166 35.15 3.03 21.27
CA ILE A 166 34.49 3.30 22.56
C ILE A 166 35.57 3.73 23.54
N VAL A 167 35.52 5.00 23.97
CA VAL A 167 36.47 5.55 24.95
C VAL A 167 36.29 4.77 26.26
N GLY A 168 37.38 4.15 26.74
CA GLY A 168 37.36 3.33 27.96
C GLY A 168 36.93 1.87 27.76
N MET A 169 36.89 1.36 26.53
CA MET A 169 36.65 -0.07 26.27
C MET A 169 37.74 -0.92 26.92
N THR A 170 37.35 -1.85 27.78
CA THR A 170 38.24 -2.86 28.38
C THR A 170 38.15 -4.13 27.56
N SER A 171 39.30 -4.73 27.23
CA SER A 171 39.35 -6.04 26.56
C SER A 171 38.74 -7.10 27.47
N ILE A 172 38.01 -8.07 26.91
CA ILE A 172 37.49 -9.23 27.64
C ILE A 172 38.65 -10.06 28.22
N GLU A 173 39.80 -10.03 27.57
CA GLU A 173 41.04 -10.67 28.02
C GLU A 173 41.79 -9.86 29.08
N ALA A 174 41.40 -8.60 29.31
CA ALA A 174 42.04 -7.80 30.35
C ALA A 174 41.57 -8.31 31.72
N PRO A 175 42.49 -8.64 32.64
CA PRO A 175 42.10 -9.05 33.98
C PRO A 175 41.31 -7.92 34.67
N PRO A 176 40.30 -8.24 35.50
CA PRO A 176 39.52 -7.23 36.20
C PRO A 176 40.48 -6.34 37.00
N ARG A 177 40.32 -5.02 36.87
CA ARG A 177 41.10 -4.04 37.64
C ARG A 177 41.00 -4.43 39.12
N GLN A 178 42.11 -4.90 39.69
CA GLN A 178 42.17 -5.23 41.11
C GLN A 178 41.80 -3.97 41.90
N ARG A 179 40.81 -4.09 42.79
CA ARG A 179 40.42 -3.01 43.69
C ARG A 179 41.66 -2.64 44.50
N ARG A 180 42.12 -1.39 44.39
CA ARG A 180 43.16 -0.87 45.26
C ARG A 180 42.67 -0.98 46.72
N PRO A 181 43.48 -1.51 47.65
CA PRO A 181 43.10 -1.53 49.04
C PRO A 181 42.90 -0.10 49.52
N THR A 182 41.73 0.17 50.11
CA THR A 182 41.45 1.41 50.82
C THR A 182 42.37 1.49 52.02
N LYS A 183 43.17 2.56 52.10
CA LYS A 183 43.90 2.93 53.31
C LYS A 183 42.92 3.34 54.40
#